data_AF-A0AAW0Z6B2-F1
#
_entry.id   AF-A0AAW0Z6B2-F1
#
_cell.length_a   1.000
_cell.length_b   1.000
_cell.length_c   1.000
_cell.angle_alpha   90.00
_cell.angle_beta   90.00
_cell.angle_gamma   90.00
#
_symmetry.space_group_name_H-M   'P 1'
#
loop_
_entity.id
_entity.type
_entity.pdbx_description
1 polymer ?
#
loop_
_entity_poly.entity_id
_entity_poly.type
_entity_poly.pdbx_seq_one_letter_code
_entity_poly.pdbx_strand_id
1 'polypeptide(L)'
;MTGTSASKYQAWKKLQSLHSSKSSKLVLKELFAADPSRFSTLSRSFTASSPDVSILLDYSKNLVDEEVLSTLFDLAREADVEKFRDAMFSGEHINTSEGRAVLHVALRNPPVDQGGFKIAEEGVDEVHKVLAHMKEFTESVRSGEWKGYTGQPINTIVNIGIGGSDLGPVMVVEALKHYSKRDLKTHFVSNIDGTDLAEVLKLCDRETTLFIVASKTFTTQETITNAESAKDWFLETAKDKAHVAKHFVALSTNVKGVTEFGIAESNMFQFWDWVGGRYSLWSAIGLSIALAIGFDNFQEMLNGAHAMDKHFKETKLEDNLPVILALVGIWYNDFYGAQTQALLPYDQYLKRFADYFQQGDMESNGKSVTKDGVRVDYETGPIIWGQSGTNGQHAFYQLIHQGTKLIPCDFLAPVETLNPISGGKHHEILLSNFFAQPEALAFGKTEEQVVEELGAQSSNAALVKSKIFEGNKPTNSIMFQKLTPGTLGALIALYEHKIHIQGAIWGINSYDQMGVELGKVLAKAILKQLGSEKDVEGHDSSTTGLIHHYQKNRK
;
A
#
# COMPACT_ATOMS: atom_id res chain seq x y z
N MET A 1 -23.68 5.67 8.89
CA MET A 1 -23.92 4.48 8.03
C MET A 1 -23.83 3.23 8.88
N THR A 2 -24.61 2.19 8.55
CA THR A 2 -24.78 1.01 9.41
C THR A 2 -23.53 0.15 9.46
N GLY A 3 -23.14 -0.35 10.63
CA GLY A 3 -22.16 -1.43 10.79
C GLY A 3 -22.79 -2.81 10.61
N THR A 4 -23.71 -2.95 9.66
CA THR A 4 -24.43 -4.21 9.43
C THR A 4 -23.43 -5.32 9.10
N SER A 5 -23.46 -6.38 9.91
CA SER A 5 -22.68 -7.60 9.73
C SER A 5 -22.92 -8.22 8.35
N ALA A 6 -21.86 -8.54 7.60
CA ALA A 6 -21.95 -9.04 6.24
C ALA A 6 -22.77 -10.34 6.12
N SER A 7 -22.62 -11.23 7.12
CA SER A 7 -23.38 -12.47 7.27
C SER A 7 -24.91 -12.31 7.32
N LYS A 8 -25.42 -11.10 7.55
CA LYS A 8 -26.86 -10.82 7.57
C LYS A 8 -27.45 -10.60 6.19
N TYR A 9 -26.64 -10.18 5.22
CA TYR A 9 -27.07 -9.90 3.85
C TYR A 9 -27.61 -11.16 3.15
N GLN A 10 -28.66 -11.02 2.36
CA GLN A 10 -29.23 -12.11 1.57
C GLN A 10 -28.30 -12.54 0.45
N ALA A 11 -27.63 -11.59 -0.20
CA ALA A 11 -26.61 -11.87 -1.21
C ALA A 11 -25.45 -12.69 -0.62
N TRP A 12 -25.04 -12.39 0.63
CA TRP A 12 -24.03 -13.19 1.34
C TRP A 12 -24.46 -14.64 1.55
N LYS A 13 -25.67 -14.86 2.08
CA LYS A 13 -26.22 -16.22 2.26
C LYS A 13 -26.36 -16.96 0.93
N LYS A 14 -26.74 -16.27 -0.13
CA LYS A 14 -26.78 -16.83 -1.48
C LYS A 14 -25.39 -17.23 -1.96
N LEU A 15 -24.37 -16.39 -1.75
CA LEU A 15 -22.97 -16.73 -2.07
C LEU A 15 -22.47 -17.94 -1.27
N GLN A 16 -22.82 -18.09 0.01
CA GLN A 16 -22.52 -19.30 0.78
C GLN A 16 -23.14 -20.55 0.13
N SER A 17 -24.43 -20.47 -0.26
CA SER A 17 -25.11 -21.56 -0.96
C SER A 17 -24.49 -21.87 -2.34
N LEU A 18 -24.11 -20.84 -3.09
CA LEU A 18 -23.42 -20.99 -4.38
C LEU A 18 -22.06 -21.65 -4.19
N HIS A 19 -21.28 -21.22 -3.20
CA HIS A 19 -20.01 -21.85 -2.88
C HIS A 19 -20.20 -23.33 -2.54
N SER A 20 -21.12 -23.66 -1.63
CA SER A 20 -21.39 -25.06 -1.24
C SER A 20 -21.84 -25.95 -2.40
N SER A 21 -22.56 -25.40 -3.39
CA SER A 21 -23.15 -26.18 -4.50
C SER A 21 -22.32 -26.20 -5.79
N LYS A 22 -21.43 -25.21 -5.97
CA LYS A 22 -20.67 -25.00 -7.22
C LYS A 22 -19.16 -25.04 -7.07
N SER A 23 -18.56 -24.83 -5.89
CA SER A 23 -17.10 -24.66 -5.75
C SER A 23 -16.29 -25.81 -6.38
N SER A 24 -16.75 -27.05 -6.22
CA SER A 24 -16.12 -28.24 -6.81
C SER A 24 -16.35 -28.41 -8.32
N LYS A 25 -17.23 -27.62 -8.92
CA LYS A 25 -17.58 -27.65 -10.35
C LYS A 25 -16.98 -26.48 -11.12
N LEU A 26 -16.49 -25.45 -10.42
CA LEU A 26 -15.81 -24.33 -11.05
C LEU A 26 -14.37 -24.73 -11.32
N VAL A 27 -14.12 -25.15 -12.57
CA VAL A 27 -12.80 -25.55 -13.06
C VAL A 27 -12.40 -24.59 -14.17
N LEU A 28 -11.32 -23.82 -14.00
CA LEU A 28 -10.89 -22.78 -14.94
C LEU A 28 -10.76 -23.31 -16.37
N LYS A 29 -10.12 -24.47 -16.54
CA LYS A 29 -9.98 -25.09 -17.87
C LYS A 29 -11.33 -25.33 -18.56
N GLU A 30 -12.34 -25.74 -17.82
CA GLU A 30 -13.69 -25.98 -18.34
C GLU A 30 -14.44 -24.66 -18.59
N LEU A 31 -14.31 -23.69 -17.69
CA LEU A 31 -14.92 -22.35 -17.84
C LEU A 31 -14.41 -21.63 -19.09
N PHE A 32 -13.11 -21.71 -19.38
CA PHE A 32 -12.51 -21.15 -20.61
C PHE A 32 -12.89 -21.94 -21.87
N ALA A 33 -13.02 -23.27 -21.77
CA ALA A 33 -13.47 -24.08 -22.90
C ALA A 33 -14.94 -23.83 -23.26
N ALA A 34 -15.78 -23.60 -22.25
CA ALA A 34 -17.21 -23.33 -22.43
C ALA A 34 -17.50 -21.91 -22.94
N ASP A 35 -16.65 -20.92 -22.62
CA ASP A 35 -16.79 -19.54 -23.05
C ASP A 35 -15.48 -19.02 -23.70
N PRO A 36 -15.35 -19.15 -25.04
CA PRO A 36 -14.20 -18.60 -25.77
C PRO A 36 -14.09 -17.07 -25.67
N SER A 37 -15.17 -16.38 -25.28
CA SER A 37 -15.20 -14.92 -25.10
C SER A 37 -14.93 -14.48 -23.66
N ARG A 38 -14.62 -15.42 -22.75
CA ARG A 38 -14.49 -15.18 -21.30
C ARG A 38 -13.57 -14.01 -20.95
N PHE A 39 -12.44 -13.85 -21.63
CA PHE A 39 -11.56 -12.69 -21.43
C PHE A 39 -12.28 -11.37 -21.72
N SER A 40 -13.01 -11.29 -22.84
CA SER A 40 -13.73 -10.07 -23.22
C SER A 40 -14.86 -9.75 -22.24
N THR A 41 -15.50 -10.79 -21.69
CA THR A 41 -16.57 -10.64 -20.69
C THR A 41 -16.02 -10.28 -19.30
N LEU A 42 -14.88 -10.86 -18.92
CA LEU A 42 -14.26 -10.75 -17.60
C LEU A 42 -12.92 -9.98 -17.62
N SER A 43 -12.90 -8.92 -18.42
CA SER A 43 -11.88 -7.88 -18.32
C SER A 43 -12.50 -6.49 -18.41
N ARG A 44 -11.89 -5.51 -17.76
CA ARG A 44 -12.30 -4.10 -17.83
C ARG A 44 -11.08 -3.22 -17.94
N SER A 45 -11.23 -2.13 -18.69
CA SER A 45 -10.18 -1.14 -18.86
C SER A 45 -10.60 0.20 -18.28
N PHE A 46 -9.63 0.88 -17.70
CA PHE A 46 -9.70 2.27 -17.28
C PHE A 46 -8.66 3.05 -18.09
N THR A 47 -9.02 4.24 -18.57
CA THR A 47 -8.09 5.15 -19.22
C THR A 47 -8.39 6.56 -18.75
N ALA A 48 -7.37 7.24 -18.21
CA ALA A 48 -7.50 8.64 -17.81
C ALA A 48 -7.46 9.56 -19.04
N SER A 49 -7.60 10.87 -18.82
CA SER A 49 -7.46 11.86 -19.91
C SER A 49 -6.07 11.84 -20.57
N SER A 50 -5.03 11.47 -19.82
CA SER A 50 -3.72 11.14 -20.39
C SER A 50 -3.72 9.67 -20.84
N PRO A 51 -3.55 9.37 -22.14
CA PRO A 51 -3.65 8.00 -22.65
C PRO A 51 -2.56 7.07 -22.12
N ASP A 52 -1.43 7.62 -21.64
CA ASP A 52 -0.34 6.87 -21.02
C ASP A 52 -0.75 6.28 -19.66
N VAL A 53 -1.85 6.78 -19.07
CA VAL A 53 -2.47 6.25 -17.85
C VAL A 53 -3.66 5.39 -18.25
N SER A 54 -3.36 4.15 -18.62
CA SER A 54 -4.34 3.13 -18.97
C SER A 54 -4.06 1.85 -18.20
N ILE A 55 -5.11 1.23 -17.65
CA ILE A 55 -5.06 0.01 -16.84
C ILE A 55 -6.09 -0.97 -17.38
N LEU A 56 -5.64 -2.17 -17.75
CA LEU A 56 -6.46 -3.34 -18.01
C LEU A 56 -6.47 -4.23 -16.77
N LEU A 57 -7.66 -4.58 -16.29
CA LEU A 57 -7.88 -5.62 -15.30
C LEU A 57 -8.49 -6.84 -15.99
N ASP A 58 -7.71 -7.91 -16.13
CA ASP A 58 -8.19 -9.25 -16.47
C ASP A 58 -8.46 -10.04 -15.19
N TYR A 59 -9.73 -10.37 -14.95
CA TYR A 59 -10.18 -11.19 -13.84
C TYR A 59 -10.84 -12.49 -14.33
N SER A 60 -10.56 -12.90 -15.57
CA SER A 60 -11.12 -14.10 -16.21
C SER A 60 -10.61 -15.41 -15.61
N LYS A 61 -9.40 -15.41 -15.04
CA LYS A 61 -8.78 -16.57 -14.36
C LYS A 61 -9.21 -16.68 -12.90
N ASN A 62 -10.47 -16.34 -12.62
CA ASN A 62 -11.11 -16.54 -11.33
C ASN A 62 -12.25 -17.57 -11.44
N LEU A 63 -12.49 -18.26 -10.32
CA LEU A 63 -13.50 -19.30 -10.10
C LEU A 63 -14.88 -18.67 -9.92
N VAL A 64 -15.36 -18.02 -10.97
CA VAL A 64 -16.65 -17.33 -11.00
C VAL A 64 -17.39 -17.66 -12.29
N ASP A 65 -18.70 -17.89 -12.17
CA ASP A 65 -19.64 -17.88 -13.29
C ASP A 65 -20.53 -16.63 -13.21
N GLU A 66 -21.45 -16.47 -14.16
CA GLU A 66 -22.35 -15.31 -14.23
C GLU A 66 -23.22 -15.15 -12.96
N GLU A 67 -23.68 -16.26 -12.38
CA GLU A 67 -24.54 -16.22 -11.19
C GLU A 67 -23.75 -15.82 -9.93
N VAL A 68 -22.53 -16.34 -9.77
CA VAL A 68 -21.64 -15.91 -8.68
C VAL A 68 -21.31 -14.43 -8.83
N LEU A 69 -20.92 -13.99 -10.03
CA LEU A 69 -20.52 -12.61 -10.27
C LEU A 69 -21.68 -11.62 -10.08
N SER A 70 -22.87 -11.91 -10.61
CA SER A 70 -24.06 -11.09 -10.39
C SER A 70 -24.42 -11.00 -8.90
N THR A 71 -24.33 -12.11 -8.17
CA THR A 71 -24.61 -12.11 -6.72
C THR A 71 -23.56 -11.34 -5.91
N LEU A 72 -22.30 -11.31 -6.36
CA LEU A 72 -21.27 -10.44 -5.76
C LEU A 72 -21.61 -8.95 -5.96
N PHE A 73 -22.11 -8.55 -7.13
CA PHE A 73 -22.58 -7.18 -7.33
C PHE A 73 -23.83 -6.86 -6.50
N ASP A 74 -24.75 -7.81 -6.34
CA ASP A 74 -25.88 -7.66 -5.44
C ASP A 74 -25.44 -7.49 -3.98
N LEU A 75 -24.37 -8.16 -3.55
CA LEU A 75 -23.78 -7.95 -2.22
C LEU A 75 -23.26 -6.52 -2.06
N ALA A 76 -22.56 -5.97 -3.05
CA ALA A 76 -22.10 -4.57 -3.01
C ALA A 76 -23.27 -3.57 -2.90
N ARG A 77 -24.37 -3.83 -3.61
CA ARG A 77 -25.61 -3.03 -3.52
C ARG A 77 -26.29 -3.15 -2.17
N GLU A 78 -26.43 -4.38 -1.66
CA GLU A 78 -27.08 -4.64 -0.37
C GLU A 78 -26.28 -4.04 0.79
N ALA A 79 -24.96 -3.99 0.68
CA ALA A 79 -24.07 -3.33 1.62
C ALA A 79 -23.99 -1.79 1.45
N ASP A 80 -24.79 -1.19 0.56
CA ASP A 80 -24.83 0.26 0.31
C ASP A 80 -23.45 0.86 -0.03
N VAL A 81 -22.60 0.13 -0.79
CA VAL A 81 -21.22 0.56 -1.11
C VAL A 81 -21.18 1.94 -1.78
N GLU A 82 -22.11 2.22 -2.70
CA GLU A 82 -22.17 3.52 -3.39
C GLU A 82 -22.49 4.68 -2.43
N LYS A 83 -23.36 4.43 -1.46
CA LYS A 83 -23.67 5.41 -0.41
C LYS A 83 -22.48 5.61 0.52
N PHE A 84 -21.78 4.52 0.87
CA PHE A 84 -20.56 4.57 1.69
C PHE A 84 -19.43 5.36 1.02
N ARG A 85 -19.24 5.14 -0.28
CA ARG A 85 -18.39 5.95 -1.13
C ARG A 85 -18.80 7.42 -1.10
N ASP A 86 -20.05 7.73 -1.40
CA ASP A 86 -20.49 9.13 -1.53
C ASP A 86 -20.38 9.91 -0.22
N ALA A 87 -20.57 9.24 0.92
CA ALA A 87 -20.30 9.78 2.24
C ALA A 87 -18.81 10.08 2.47
N MET A 88 -17.90 9.20 2.03
CA MET A 88 -16.45 9.49 2.04
C MET A 88 -16.15 10.75 1.22
N PHE A 89 -16.63 10.81 -0.02
CA PHE A 89 -16.36 11.91 -0.94
C PHE A 89 -17.02 13.24 -0.54
N SER A 90 -18.03 13.24 0.33
CA SER A 90 -18.67 14.47 0.82
C SER A 90 -18.05 15.03 2.09
N GLY A 91 -17.20 14.24 2.76
CA GLY A 91 -16.58 14.61 4.04
C GLY A 91 -17.38 14.15 5.26
N GLU A 92 -18.35 13.25 5.11
CA GLU A 92 -19.01 12.66 6.27
C GLU A 92 -18.01 11.93 7.18
N HIS A 93 -18.29 11.92 8.48
CA HIS A 93 -17.44 11.33 9.50
C HIS A 93 -17.60 9.81 9.54
N ILE A 94 -17.10 9.14 8.49
CA ILE A 94 -17.24 7.68 8.30
C ILE A 94 -16.27 6.84 9.14
N ASN A 95 -15.23 7.48 9.71
CA ASN A 95 -14.39 6.91 10.76
C ASN A 95 -15.08 7.14 12.11
N THR A 96 -16.01 6.25 12.44
CA THR A 96 -16.97 6.45 13.53
C THR A 96 -16.38 6.31 14.93
N SER A 97 -15.32 5.51 15.08
CA SER A 97 -14.67 5.31 16.39
C SER A 97 -13.83 6.52 16.83
N GLU A 98 -13.33 7.30 15.86
CA GLU A 98 -12.55 8.52 16.14
C GLU A 98 -13.33 9.81 15.84
N GLY A 99 -14.54 9.71 15.24
CA GLY A 99 -15.36 10.88 14.89
C GLY A 99 -14.69 11.77 13.85
N ARG A 100 -14.16 11.19 12.77
CA ARG A 100 -13.40 11.91 11.73
C ARG A 100 -13.93 11.66 10.32
N ALA A 101 -13.81 12.67 9.47
CA ALA A 101 -13.86 12.50 8.03
C ALA A 101 -12.69 11.62 7.53
N VAL A 102 -12.82 11.12 6.30
CA VAL A 102 -11.79 10.32 5.62
C VAL A 102 -11.63 10.85 4.21
N LEU A 103 -10.60 11.67 4.00
CA LEU A 103 -10.54 12.55 2.84
C LEU A 103 -9.19 12.55 2.12
N HIS A 104 -8.51 11.40 2.05
CA HIS A 104 -7.31 11.27 1.23
C HIS A 104 -7.57 11.62 -0.25
N VAL A 105 -8.81 11.45 -0.74
CA VAL A 105 -9.25 11.93 -2.06
C VAL A 105 -9.19 13.46 -2.22
N ALA A 106 -9.33 14.23 -1.13
CA ALA A 106 -9.24 15.69 -1.17
C ALA A 106 -7.82 16.18 -1.47
N LEU A 107 -6.79 15.41 -1.07
CA LEU A 107 -5.37 15.75 -1.25
C LEU A 107 -4.94 15.77 -2.72
N ARG A 108 -5.72 15.11 -3.58
CA ARG A 108 -5.52 14.98 -5.02
C ARG A 108 -6.69 15.52 -5.82
N ASN A 109 -7.66 16.15 -5.16
CA ASN A 109 -8.80 16.76 -5.81
C ASN A 109 -8.37 18.10 -6.44
N PRO A 110 -8.56 18.33 -7.74
CA PRO A 110 -8.36 19.65 -8.33
C PRO A 110 -9.41 20.65 -7.81
N PRO A 111 -9.24 21.96 -8.07
CA PRO A 111 -10.29 22.94 -7.82
C PRO A 111 -11.63 22.56 -8.47
N VAL A 112 -12.74 22.94 -7.84
CA VAL A 112 -14.10 22.56 -8.29
C VAL A 112 -14.40 23.07 -9.70
N ASP A 113 -13.96 24.27 -10.04
CA ASP A 113 -14.09 24.88 -11.37
C ASP A 113 -13.22 24.19 -12.44
N GLN A 114 -12.30 23.32 -12.03
CA GLN A 114 -11.46 22.46 -12.88
C GLN A 114 -11.92 21.00 -12.84
N GLY A 115 -13.16 20.75 -12.43
CA GLY A 115 -13.77 19.42 -12.40
C GLY A 115 -13.47 18.61 -11.15
N GLY A 116 -13.07 19.26 -10.06
CA GLY A 116 -12.94 18.65 -8.74
C GLY A 116 -14.28 18.41 -8.04
N PHE A 117 -14.27 17.53 -7.04
CA PHE A 117 -15.42 17.26 -6.19
C PHE A 117 -15.65 18.42 -5.21
N LYS A 118 -16.92 18.70 -4.92
CA LYS A 118 -17.30 19.58 -3.81
C LYS A 118 -17.29 18.78 -2.51
N ILE A 119 -16.41 19.14 -1.59
CA ILE A 119 -16.19 18.48 -0.30
C ILE A 119 -16.37 19.53 0.79
N ALA A 120 -17.14 19.21 1.84
CA ALA A 120 -17.45 20.14 2.91
C ALA A 120 -16.87 19.64 4.24
N GLU A 121 -15.57 19.87 4.45
CA GLU A 121 -14.86 19.56 5.70
C GLU A 121 -13.77 20.62 5.94
N GLU A 122 -13.48 20.92 7.20
CA GLU A 122 -12.43 21.88 7.58
C GLU A 122 -11.04 21.47 7.05
N GLY A 123 -10.29 22.45 6.56
CA GLY A 123 -8.93 22.26 6.04
C GLY A 123 -8.85 21.77 4.58
N VAL A 124 -9.97 21.38 3.95
CA VAL A 124 -9.96 20.97 2.54
C VAL A 124 -9.56 22.11 1.60
N ASP A 125 -9.97 23.34 1.90
CA ASP A 125 -9.62 24.55 1.15
C ASP A 125 -8.14 24.95 1.31
N GLU A 126 -7.46 24.43 2.34
CA GLU A 126 -6.04 24.67 2.59
C GLU A 126 -5.11 23.75 1.78
N VAL A 127 -5.63 22.65 1.21
CA VAL A 127 -4.84 21.63 0.48
C VAL A 127 -3.97 22.26 -0.61
N HIS A 128 -4.55 23.09 -1.47
CA HIS A 128 -3.81 23.71 -2.58
C HIS A 128 -2.75 24.71 -2.09
N LYS A 129 -2.95 25.34 -0.93
CA LYS A 129 -1.96 26.24 -0.33
C LYS A 129 -0.74 25.44 0.13
N VAL A 130 -0.95 24.29 0.78
CA VAL A 130 0.16 23.40 1.18
C VAL A 130 0.90 22.86 -0.05
N LEU A 131 0.17 22.43 -1.08
CA LEU A 131 0.77 21.97 -2.34
C LEU A 131 1.60 23.07 -3.02
N ALA A 132 1.11 24.31 -3.05
CA ALA A 132 1.86 25.45 -3.58
C ALA A 132 3.15 25.72 -2.77
N HIS A 133 3.08 25.64 -1.44
CA HIS A 133 4.25 25.77 -0.58
C HIS A 133 5.26 24.63 -0.79
N MET A 134 4.80 23.39 -0.92
CA MET A 134 5.66 22.25 -1.28
C MET A 134 6.36 22.48 -2.63
N LYS A 135 5.64 23.02 -3.62
CA LYS A 135 6.20 23.35 -4.93
C LYS A 135 7.35 24.35 -4.79
N GLU A 136 7.11 25.50 -4.18
CA GLU A 136 8.11 26.53 -3.96
C GLU A 136 9.36 25.99 -3.25
N PHE A 137 9.16 25.25 -2.16
CA PHE A 137 10.26 24.67 -1.40
C PHE A 137 11.06 23.64 -2.20
N THR A 138 10.36 22.70 -2.87
CA THR A 138 11.02 21.66 -3.65
C THR A 138 11.80 22.23 -4.83
N GLU A 139 11.28 23.27 -5.49
CA GLU A 139 11.97 23.99 -6.56
C GLU A 139 13.24 24.67 -6.03
N SER A 140 13.16 25.36 -4.89
CA SER A 140 14.32 26.02 -4.26
C SER A 140 15.43 25.03 -3.88
N VAL A 141 15.08 23.87 -3.30
CA VAL A 141 16.05 22.82 -2.99
C VAL A 141 16.65 22.20 -4.25
N ARG A 142 15.81 21.86 -5.23
CA ARG A 142 16.25 21.18 -6.46
C ARG A 142 17.05 22.08 -7.39
N SER A 143 16.79 23.39 -7.42
CA SER A 143 17.58 24.38 -8.17
C SER A 143 18.94 24.64 -7.52
N GLY A 144 19.06 24.33 -6.22
CA GLY A 144 20.23 24.64 -5.41
C GLY A 144 20.22 26.07 -4.86
N GLU A 145 19.11 26.80 -4.96
CA GLU A 145 18.93 28.09 -4.30
C GLU A 145 18.88 27.93 -2.77
N TRP A 146 18.20 26.88 -2.28
CA TRP A 146 18.26 26.52 -0.87
C TRP A 146 19.68 26.06 -0.53
N LYS A 147 20.32 26.80 0.39
CA LYS A 147 21.68 26.51 0.85
C LYS A 147 21.68 25.98 2.26
N GLY A 148 22.57 25.03 2.51
CA GLY A 148 22.98 24.64 3.85
C GLY A 148 23.67 25.77 4.61
N TYR A 149 24.06 25.50 5.85
CA TYR A 149 24.60 26.52 6.75
C TYR A 149 25.94 27.10 6.28
N THR A 150 26.71 26.36 5.48
CA THR A 150 27.98 26.81 4.86
C THR A 150 27.81 27.45 3.49
N GLY A 151 26.57 27.60 2.99
CA GLY A 151 26.28 28.18 1.68
C GLY A 151 26.29 27.18 0.52
N GLN A 152 26.55 25.89 0.78
CA GLN A 152 26.51 24.82 -0.22
C GLN A 152 25.08 24.40 -0.57
N PRO A 153 24.78 24.00 -1.81
CA PRO A 153 23.47 23.45 -2.16
C PRO A 153 23.26 22.08 -1.50
N ILE A 154 22.01 21.78 -1.17
CA ILE A 154 21.61 20.45 -0.66
C ILE A 154 21.72 19.40 -1.77
N ASN A 155 22.29 18.25 -1.44
CA ASN A 155 22.42 17.11 -2.36
C ASN A 155 21.93 15.78 -1.74
N THR A 156 21.52 15.80 -0.47
CA THR A 156 21.07 14.63 0.26
C THR A 156 19.83 14.98 1.07
N ILE A 157 18.79 14.16 0.93
CA ILE A 157 17.53 14.25 1.67
C ILE A 157 17.42 13.02 2.56
N VAL A 158 17.05 13.21 3.83
CA VAL A 158 16.78 12.12 4.78
C VAL A 158 15.37 12.30 5.34
N ASN A 159 14.45 11.42 4.98
CA ASN A 159 13.12 11.35 5.56
C ASN A 159 13.17 10.53 6.86
N ILE A 160 12.75 11.12 7.98
CA ILE A 160 12.65 10.46 9.28
C ILE A 160 11.16 10.32 9.62
N GLY A 161 10.65 9.09 9.59
CA GLY A 161 9.24 8.78 9.82
C GLY A 161 9.01 7.28 9.88
N ILE A 162 7.90 6.81 10.44
CA ILE A 162 7.60 5.36 10.55
C ILE A 162 6.17 5.06 10.09
N GLY A 163 5.95 3.85 9.56
CA GLY A 163 4.65 3.41 9.06
C GLY A 163 4.19 4.27 7.88
N GLY A 164 3.02 4.89 7.99
CA GLY A 164 2.45 5.71 6.91
C GLY A 164 3.27 6.95 6.55
N SER A 165 4.13 7.42 7.46
CA SER A 165 5.07 8.53 7.22
C SER A 165 6.38 8.09 6.54
N ASP A 166 6.48 6.81 6.15
CA ASP A 166 7.67 6.22 5.52
C ASP A 166 7.32 5.33 4.33
N LEU A 167 6.48 4.31 4.51
CA LEU A 167 6.23 3.26 3.51
C LEU A 167 5.75 3.81 2.17
N GLY A 168 4.84 4.80 2.18
CA GLY A 168 4.38 5.48 0.98
C GLY A 168 5.51 6.21 0.25
N PRO A 169 6.19 7.18 0.90
CA PRO A 169 7.37 7.83 0.35
C PRO A 169 8.47 6.89 -0.18
N VAL A 170 8.86 5.86 0.59
CA VAL A 170 9.86 4.85 0.18
C VAL A 170 9.41 4.15 -1.10
N MET A 171 8.17 3.66 -1.12
CA MET A 171 7.64 2.92 -2.25
C MET A 171 7.59 3.78 -3.52
N VAL A 172 7.09 5.03 -3.42
CA VAL A 172 6.95 5.90 -4.58
C VAL A 172 8.31 6.37 -5.11
N VAL A 173 9.25 6.74 -4.23
CA VAL A 173 10.60 7.16 -4.68
C VAL A 173 11.34 6.01 -5.36
N GLU A 174 11.17 4.77 -4.91
CA GLU A 174 11.74 3.61 -5.60
C GLU A 174 11.00 3.32 -6.93
N ALA A 175 9.67 3.35 -6.93
CA ALA A 175 8.82 3.09 -8.09
C ALA A 175 9.07 4.10 -9.23
N LEU A 176 9.26 5.37 -8.89
CA LEU A 176 9.47 6.46 -9.83
C LEU A 176 10.94 6.88 -9.93
N LYS A 177 11.86 6.01 -9.50
CA LYS A 177 13.30 6.26 -9.52
C LYS A 177 13.83 6.61 -10.90
N HIS A 178 13.18 6.20 -11.99
CA HIS A 178 13.54 6.62 -13.36
C HIS A 178 13.44 8.14 -13.55
N TYR A 179 12.46 8.79 -12.91
CA TYR A 179 12.15 10.21 -13.00
C TYR A 179 12.89 11.08 -11.97
N SER A 180 13.73 10.47 -11.13
CA SER A 180 14.38 11.20 -10.04
C SER A 180 15.57 12.04 -10.49
N LYS A 181 15.79 13.16 -9.78
CA LYS A 181 17.01 13.95 -9.89
C LYS A 181 18.18 13.17 -9.25
N ARG A 182 19.03 12.57 -10.08
CA ARG A 182 20.02 11.55 -9.65
C ARG A 182 21.11 12.05 -8.70
N ASP A 183 21.44 13.33 -8.77
CA ASP A 183 22.40 14.02 -7.92
C ASP A 183 21.80 14.50 -6.59
N LEU A 184 20.48 14.37 -6.40
CA LEU A 184 19.79 14.58 -5.12
C LEU A 184 19.45 13.23 -4.49
N LYS A 185 20.33 12.74 -3.62
CA LYS A 185 20.19 11.44 -2.95
C LYS A 185 19.04 11.50 -1.95
N THR A 186 18.24 10.45 -1.86
CA THR A 186 17.13 10.36 -0.91
C THR A 186 17.27 9.10 -0.08
N HIS A 187 17.25 9.26 1.24
CA HIS A 187 17.32 8.20 2.24
C HIS A 187 16.11 8.25 3.16
N PHE A 188 15.83 7.12 3.79
CA PHE A 188 14.68 6.94 4.67
C PHE A 188 15.17 6.27 5.95
N VAL A 189 14.78 6.83 7.09
CA VAL A 189 15.07 6.33 8.43
C VAL A 189 13.73 6.17 9.14
N SER A 190 13.44 4.95 9.58
CA SER A 190 12.16 4.60 10.17
C SER A 190 12.29 3.87 11.51
N ASN A 191 13.21 2.92 11.61
CA ASN A 191 13.33 2.06 12.78
C ASN A 191 14.00 2.82 13.93
N ILE A 192 13.62 2.48 15.17
CA ILE A 192 14.28 2.96 16.39
C ILE A 192 15.54 2.15 16.73
N ASP A 193 15.76 1.01 16.07
CA ASP A 193 17.09 0.41 16.01
C ASP A 193 18.08 1.45 15.47
N GLY A 194 19.03 1.85 16.32
CA GLY A 194 20.01 2.89 16.01
C GLY A 194 20.87 2.57 14.79
N THR A 195 20.88 1.32 14.31
CA THR A 195 21.52 0.93 13.05
C THR A 195 20.96 1.70 11.86
N ASP A 196 19.64 1.90 11.80
CA ASP A 196 18.97 2.52 10.65
C ASP A 196 19.45 3.96 10.42
N LEU A 197 19.39 4.78 11.46
CA LEU A 197 19.93 6.14 11.43
C LEU A 197 21.45 6.15 11.24
N ALA A 198 22.20 5.31 11.98
CA ALA A 198 23.65 5.33 11.95
C ALA A 198 24.22 5.00 10.56
N GLU A 199 23.67 4.01 9.85
CA GLU A 199 24.10 3.68 8.49
C GLU A 199 23.78 4.79 7.49
N VAL A 200 22.62 5.43 7.62
CA VAL A 200 22.28 6.59 6.75
C VAL A 200 23.22 7.76 7.01
N LEU A 201 23.52 8.08 8.27
CA LEU A 201 24.41 9.19 8.60
C LEU A 201 25.85 9.00 8.11
N LYS A 202 26.32 7.76 7.91
CA LYS A 202 27.63 7.47 7.25
C LYS A 202 27.67 7.90 5.79
N LEU A 203 26.51 8.02 5.14
CA LEU A 203 26.38 8.44 3.74
C LEU A 203 26.12 9.95 3.60
N CYS A 204 25.91 10.65 4.72
CA CYS A 204 25.48 12.05 4.75
C CYS A 204 26.65 13.01 5.04
N ASP A 205 26.56 14.20 4.48
CA ASP A 205 27.41 15.35 4.81
C ASP A 205 26.57 16.39 5.58
N ARG A 206 27.06 16.85 6.74
CA ARG A 206 26.36 17.83 7.59
C ARG A 206 26.13 19.16 6.88
N GLU A 207 26.94 19.51 5.90
CA GLU A 207 26.83 20.76 5.14
C GLU A 207 25.76 20.71 4.03
N THR A 208 25.42 19.52 3.52
CA THR A 208 24.59 19.36 2.32
C THR A 208 23.41 18.39 2.49
N THR A 209 23.10 18.01 3.73
CA THR A 209 21.98 17.10 4.06
C THR A 209 20.79 17.87 4.61
N LEU A 210 19.60 17.66 4.03
CA LEU A 210 18.33 18.14 4.55
C LEU A 210 17.56 16.97 5.20
N PHE A 211 17.15 17.16 6.44
CA PHE A 211 16.31 16.23 7.18
C PHE A 211 14.84 16.66 7.13
N ILE A 212 13.96 15.70 6.88
CA ILE A 212 12.51 15.87 6.88
C ILE A 212 11.96 15.05 8.05
N VAL A 213 11.41 15.72 9.06
CA VAL A 213 10.81 15.05 10.22
C VAL A 213 9.31 14.85 9.97
N ALA A 214 8.91 13.63 9.64
CA ALA A 214 7.57 13.27 9.23
C ALA A 214 6.79 12.59 10.38
N SER A 215 5.97 13.36 11.09
CA SER A 215 5.13 12.84 12.19
C SER A 215 3.88 13.67 12.41
N LYS A 216 2.71 13.03 12.26
CA LYS A 216 1.40 13.67 12.45
C LYS A 216 1.28 14.36 13.80
N THR A 217 1.61 13.64 14.88
CA THR A 217 1.51 14.14 16.26
C THR A 217 2.77 14.88 16.71
N PHE A 218 3.89 14.64 16.03
CA PHE A 218 5.22 15.08 16.46
C PHE A 218 5.61 14.53 17.85
N THR A 219 5.07 13.37 18.21
CA THR A 219 5.31 12.71 19.52
C THR A 219 5.61 11.22 19.39
N THR A 220 5.67 10.68 18.16
CA THR A 220 6.02 9.28 17.93
C THR A 220 7.43 9.04 18.44
N GLN A 221 7.58 8.12 19.40
CA GLN A 221 8.82 7.94 20.13
C GLN A 221 9.99 7.64 19.20
N GLU A 222 9.78 6.71 18.27
CA GLU A 222 10.77 6.29 17.27
C GLU A 222 11.23 7.47 16.40
N THR A 223 10.28 8.23 15.85
CA THR A 223 10.55 9.37 14.97
C THR A 223 11.27 10.52 15.70
N ILE A 224 10.83 10.87 16.91
CA ILE A 224 11.41 12.00 17.65
C ILE A 224 12.81 11.64 18.16
N THR A 225 13.03 10.43 18.66
CA THR A 225 14.38 9.99 19.06
C THR A 225 15.35 9.98 17.87
N ASN A 226 14.91 9.52 16.69
CA ASN A 226 15.73 9.61 15.48
C ASN A 226 15.99 11.06 15.05
N ALA A 227 14.98 11.93 15.11
CA ALA A 227 15.13 13.34 14.75
C ALA A 227 16.08 14.08 15.71
N GLU A 228 15.98 13.84 17.01
CA GLU A 228 16.90 14.38 18.02
C GLU A 228 18.32 13.88 17.80
N SER A 229 18.51 12.58 17.55
CA SER A 229 19.82 12.01 17.24
C SER A 229 20.44 12.59 15.97
N ALA A 230 19.65 12.81 14.92
CA ALA A 230 20.10 13.46 13.69
C ALA A 230 20.46 14.94 13.91
N LYS A 231 19.69 15.65 14.75
CA LYS A 231 19.96 17.03 15.14
C LYS A 231 21.24 17.13 15.96
N ASP A 232 21.46 16.23 16.91
CA ASP A 232 22.67 16.19 17.72
C ASP A 232 23.88 15.92 16.84
N TRP A 233 23.81 14.91 15.96
CA TRP A 233 24.83 14.65 14.94
C TRP A 233 25.13 15.89 14.12
N PHE A 234 24.12 16.60 13.61
CA PHE A 234 24.31 17.83 12.84
C PHE A 234 25.02 18.93 13.65
N LEU A 235 24.58 19.16 14.90
CA LEU A 235 25.12 20.21 15.78
C LEU A 235 26.52 19.92 16.30
N GLU A 236 27.01 18.67 16.23
CA GLU A 236 28.41 18.36 16.52
C GLU A 236 29.39 19.16 15.64
N THR A 237 29.00 19.50 14.40
CA THR A 237 29.83 20.32 13.49
C THR A 237 29.27 21.72 13.29
N ALA A 238 27.95 21.87 13.11
CA ALA A 238 27.35 23.18 12.86
C ALA A 238 27.43 24.12 14.08
N LYS A 239 27.48 23.57 15.31
CA LYS A 239 27.58 24.22 16.63
C LYS A 239 26.45 25.20 17.00
N ASP A 240 25.95 26.00 16.06
CA ASP A 240 24.88 26.97 16.27
C ASP A 240 23.51 26.35 15.98
N LYS A 241 22.61 26.43 16.98
CA LYS A 241 21.23 25.94 16.87
C LYS A 241 20.43 26.71 15.81
N ALA A 242 20.78 27.95 15.48
CA ALA A 242 20.12 28.70 14.42
C ALA A 242 20.25 28.03 13.04
N HIS A 243 21.26 27.17 12.83
CA HIS A 243 21.45 26.44 11.59
C HIS A 243 20.45 25.29 11.38
N VAL A 244 19.73 24.85 12.41
CA VAL A 244 18.69 23.82 12.31
C VAL A 244 17.62 24.22 11.29
N ALA A 245 17.24 25.51 11.25
CA ALA A 245 16.26 26.04 10.30
C ALA A 245 16.67 25.93 8.81
N LYS A 246 17.93 25.61 8.50
CA LYS A 246 18.40 25.37 7.12
C LYS A 246 18.47 23.89 6.75
N HIS A 247 18.46 23.00 7.73
CA HIS A 247 18.72 21.57 7.57
C HIS A 247 17.58 20.68 8.06
N PHE A 248 16.55 21.25 8.68
CA PHE A 248 15.39 20.51 9.17
C PHE A 248 14.09 21.19 8.73
N VAL A 249 13.19 20.37 8.20
CA VAL A 249 11.78 20.71 7.93
C VAL A 249 10.87 19.69 8.60
N ALA A 250 9.63 20.06 8.86
CA ALA A 250 8.67 19.19 9.55
C ALA A 250 7.39 19.00 8.74
N LEU A 251 6.86 17.78 8.75
CA LEU A 251 5.55 17.43 8.21
C LEU A 251 4.67 17.07 9.40
N SER A 252 3.83 18.00 9.86
CA SER A 252 3.10 17.84 11.11
C SER A 252 1.90 18.75 11.26
N THR A 253 1.10 18.47 12.29
CA THR A 253 0.00 19.33 12.78
C THR A 253 0.37 20.08 14.06
N ASN A 254 1.51 19.74 14.68
CA ASN A 254 1.91 20.22 16.00
C ASN A 254 2.94 21.35 15.92
N VAL A 255 2.48 22.58 15.67
CA VAL A 255 3.33 23.80 15.56
C VAL A 255 4.25 23.97 16.77
N LYS A 256 3.71 23.73 17.98
CA LYS A 256 4.48 23.89 19.22
C LYS A 256 5.66 22.91 19.28
N GLY A 257 5.43 21.62 19.03
CA GLY A 257 6.50 20.62 19.03
C GLY A 257 7.57 20.90 17.98
N VAL A 258 7.15 21.35 16.79
CA VAL A 258 8.06 21.68 15.67
C VAL A 258 8.96 22.88 16.02
N THR A 259 8.37 23.95 16.57
CA THR A 259 9.11 25.16 16.95
C THR A 259 10.01 24.94 18.17
N GLU A 260 9.56 24.18 19.17
CA GLU A 260 10.38 23.76 20.33
C GLU A 260 11.58 22.89 19.91
N PHE A 261 11.42 22.07 18.86
CA PHE A 261 12.52 21.29 18.30
C PHE A 261 13.61 22.17 17.63
N GLY A 262 13.24 23.37 17.18
CA GLY A 262 14.11 24.35 16.53
C GLY A 262 13.89 24.51 15.02
N ILE A 263 12.81 23.94 14.47
CA ILE A 263 12.43 24.11 13.07
C ILE A 263 11.63 25.41 12.92
N ALA A 264 11.94 26.19 11.88
CA ALA A 264 11.20 27.41 11.58
C ALA A 264 9.75 27.07 11.21
N GLU A 265 8.79 27.90 11.62
CA GLU A 265 7.38 27.68 11.28
C GLU A 265 7.13 27.68 9.76
N SER A 266 7.87 28.51 9.02
CA SER A 266 7.87 28.50 7.55
C SER A 266 8.37 27.19 6.92
N ASN A 267 9.06 26.35 7.70
CA ASN A 267 9.54 25.03 7.27
C ASN A 267 8.62 23.90 7.74
N MET A 268 7.43 24.24 8.25
CA MET A 268 6.40 23.28 8.58
C MET A 268 5.41 23.14 7.43
N PHE A 269 5.16 21.90 7.01
CA PHE A 269 4.16 21.55 6.01
C PHE A 269 3.00 20.84 6.72
N GLN A 270 1.86 21.52 6.76
CA GLN A 270 0.68 21.06 7.48
C GLN A 270 -0.05 19.93 6.72
N PHE A 271 -0.73 19.08 7.47
CA PHE A 271 -1.79 18.22 6.98
C PHE A 271 -2.86 18.05 8.07
N TRP A 272 -3.91 17.26 7.83
CA TRP A 272 -5.11 17.25 8.68
C TRP A 272 -5.39 15.90 9.32
N ASP A 273 -6.30 15.88 10.29
CA ASP A 273 -6.63 14.69 11.06
C ASP A 273 -7.41 13.63 10.25
N TRP A 274 -8.20 14.06 9.27
CA TRP A 274 -8.89 13.23 8.27
C TRP A 274 -7.93 12.54 7.28
N VAL A 275 -6.64 12.86 7.32
CA VAL A 275 -5.58 12.13 6.61
C VAL A 275 -5.11 10.96 7.47
N GLY A 276 -5.54 9.75 7.12
CA GLY A 276 -5.03 8.51 7.71
C GLY A 276 -3.57 8.26 7.31
N GLY A 277 -2.74 7.78 8.23
CA GLY A 277 -1.30 7.62 7.99
C GLY A 277 -0.97 6.79 6.76
N ARG A 278 -1.61 5.61 6.61
CA ARG A 278 -1.45 4.72 5.45
C ARG A 278 -2.00 5.25 4.12
N TYR A 279 -2.73 6.38 4.16
CA TYR A 279 -3.29 7.10 3.02
C TYR A 279 -2.68 8.51 2.86
N SER A 280 -1.50 8.76 3.46
CA SER A 280 -0.99 10.14 3.62
C SER A 280 0.01 10.60 2.56
N LEU A 281 0.53 9.71 1.71
CA LEU A 281 1.59 10.03 0.74
C LEU A 281 1.24 11.16 -0.25
N TRP A 282 -0.06 11.45 -0.41
CA TRP A 282 -0.61 12.51 -1.25
C TRP A 282 -0.50 13.90 -0.63
N SER A 283 -0.32 13.97 0.70
CA SER A 283 -0.25 15.21 1.48
C SER A 283 1.18 15.76 1.56
N ALA A 284 1.42 16.66 2.51
CA ALA A 284 2.76 17.08 2.94
C ALA A 284 3.73 15.91 3.16
N ILE A 285 3.26 14.73 3.61
CA ILE A 285 4.07 13.49 3.74
C ILE A 285 4.80 13.14 2.42
N GLY A 286 4.24 13.48 1.27
CA GLY A 286 4.85 13.33 -0.04
C GLY A 286 5.99 14.30 -0.36
N LEU A 287 6.43 15.17 0.55
CA LEU A 287 7.49 16.16 0.28
C LEU A 287 8.79 15.52 -0.22
N SER A 288 9.20 14.40 0.39
CA SER A 288 10.38 13.65 -0.05
C SER A 288 10.21 13.07 -1.46
N ILE A 289 8.98 12.69 -1.85
CA ILE A 289 8.65 12.28 -3.22
C ILE A 289 8.86 13.46 -4.17
N ALA A 290 8.21 14.60 -3.89
CA ALA A 290 8.32 15.80 -4.73
C ALA A 290 9.77 16.31 -4.86
N LEU A 291 10.56 16.22 -3.80
CA LEU A 291 11.99 16.52 -3.84
C LEU A 291 12.75 15.57 -4.76
N ALA A 292 12.46 14.27 -4.73
CA ALA A 292 13.13 13.27 -5.55
C ALA A 292 12.78 13.42 -7.05
N ILE A 293 11.48 13.44 -7.38
CA ILE A 293 11.00 13.37 -8.79
C ILE A 293 10.64 14.74 -9.38
N GLY A 294 10.60 15.80 -8.58
CA GLY A 294 10.13 17.13 -8.98
C GLY A 294 8.61 17.28 -8.82
N PHE A 295 8.18 18.52 -8.61
CA PHE A 295 6.78 18.81 -8.29
C PHE A 295 5.81 18.50 -9.44
N ASP A 296 6.21 18.73 -10.70
CA ASP A 296 5.36 18.41 -11.85
C ASP A 296 5.06 16.90 -11.93
N ASN A 297 6.06 16.04 -11.69
CA ASN A 297 5.85 14.59 -11.62
C ASN A 297 5.00 14.19 -10.40
N PHE A 298 5.15 14.89 -9.27
CA PHE A 298 4.27 14.68 -8.11
C PHE A 298 2.82 15.06 -8.44
N GLN A 299 2.61 16.18 -9.14
CA GLN A 299 1.28 16.61 -9.59
C GLN A 299 0.67 15.60 -10.59
N GLU A 300 1.46 15.07 -11.53
CA GLU A 300 1.01 13.99 -12.43
C GLU A 300 0.55 12.75 -11.65
N MET A 301 1.25 12.38 -10.58
CA MET A 301 0.83 11.31 -9.68
C MET A 301 -0.52 11.61 -9.00
N LEU A 302 -0.72 12.83 -8.50
CA LEU A 302 -2.01 13.25 -7.94
C LEU A 302 -3.13 13.18 -8.99
N ASN A 303 -2.86 13.64 -10.21
CA ASN A 303 -3.81 13.63 -11.32
C ASN A 303 -4.25 12.21 -11.70
N GLY A 304 -3.31 11.26 -11.77
CA GLY A 304 -3.63 9.86 -12.04
C GLY A 304 -4.48 9.21 -10.95
N ALA A 305 -4.18 9.52 -9.69
CA ALA A 305 -4.98 9.06 -8.56
C ALA A 305 -6.39 9.68 -8.56
N HIS A 306 -6.52 10.97 -8.87
CA HIS A 306 -7.83 11.63 -9.05
C HIS A 306 -8.65 11.04 -10.20
N ALA A 307 -8.02 10.67 -11.31
CA ALA A 307 -8.71 10.01 -12.41
C ALA A 307 -9.31 8.65 -11.98
N MET A 308 -8.60 7.90 -11.13
CA MET A 308 -9.13 6.68 -10.54
C MET A 308 -10.21 6.96 -9.48
N ASP A 309 -10.14 8.07 -8.74
CA ASP A 309 -11.24 8.52 -7.85
C ASP A 309 -12.52 8.80 -8.63
N LYS A 310 -12.41 9.47 -9.78
CA LYS A 310 -13.54 9.71 -10.69
C LYS A 310 -14.11 8.41 -11.22
N HIS A 311 -13.26 7.50 -11.69
CA HIS A 311 -13.70 6.16 -12.11
C HIS A 311 -14.44 5.43 -11.00
N PHE A 312 -13.92 5.43 -9.78
CA PHE A 312 -14.58 4.80 -8.64
C PHE A 312 -15.95 5.43 -8.33
N LYS A 313 -16.06 6.75 -8.44
CA LYS A 313 -17.27 7.51 -8.13
C LYS A 313 -18.35 7.44 -9.20
N GLU A 314 -17.97 7.45 -10.47
CA GLU A 314 -18.89 7.70 -11.58
C GLU A 314 -19.21 6.42 -12.39
N THR A 315 -18.35 5.40 -12.32
CA THR A 315 -18.53 4.15 -13.09
C THR A 315 -19.45 3.17 -12.37
N LYS A 316 -20.37 2.55 -13.12
CA LYS A 316 -21.26 1.47 -12.64
C LYS A 316 -20.45 0.32 -12.04
N LEU A 317 -20.98 -0.31 -10.99
CA LEU A 317 -20.29 -1.35 -10.22
C LEU A 317 -19.67 -2.46 -11.10
N GLU A 318 -20.38 -2.89 -12.14
CA GLU A 318 -19.95 -3.96 -13.06
C GLU A 318 -18.79 -3.60 -13.99
N ASP A 319 -18.51 -2.32 -14.15
CA ASP A 319 -17.40 -1.80 -14.97
C ASP A 319 -16.31 -1.13 -14.11
N ASN A 320 -16.51 -1.12 -12.79
CA ASN A 320 -15.69 -0.39 -11.83
C ASN A 320 -14.56 -1.28 -11.31
N LEU A 321 -13.32 -0.96 -11.71
CA LEU A 321 -12.12 -1.75 -11.44
C LEU A 321 -11.90 -2.02 -9.93
N PRO A 322 -11.92 -0.99 -9.04
CA PRO A 322 -11.85 -1.20 -7.60
C PRO A 322 -12.94 -2.14 -7.04
N VAL A 323 -14.18 -2.01 -7.52
CA VAL A 323 -15.32 -2.85 -7.09
C VAL A 323 -15.09 -4.30 -7.48
N ILE A 324 -14.70 -4.56 -8.72
CA ILE A 324 -14.42 -5.91 -9.21
C ILE A 324 -13.30 -6.56 -8.38
N LEU A 325 -12.18 -5.85 -8.16
CA LEU A 325 -11.08 -6.37 -7.34
C LEU A 325 -11.51 -6.67 -5.90
N ALA A 326 -12.31 -5.79 -5.29
CA ALA A 326 -12.79 -5.97 -3.93
C ALA A 326 -13.69 -7.21 -3.80
N LEU A 327 -14.63 -7.37 -4.74
CA LEU A 327 -15.61 -8.46 -4.75
C LEU A 327 -14.96 -9.82 -5.04
N VAL A 328 -14.01 -9.88 -5.97
CA VAL A 328 -13.20 -11.08 -6.20
C VAL A 328 -12.40 -11.44 -4.94
N GLY A 329 -11.84 -10.44 -4.25
CA GLY A 329 -11.16 -10.65 -2.97
C GLY A 329 -12.08 -11.25 -1.89
N ILE A 330 -13.28 -10.70 -1.73
CA ILE A 330 -14.30 -11.20 -0.78
C ILE A 330 -14.69 -12.65 -1.12
N TRP A 331 -14.87 -12.96 -2.41
CA TRP A 331 -15.18 -14.31 -2.85
C TRP A 331 -14.17 -15.35 -2.33
N TYR A 332 -12.88 -15.03 -2.43
CA TYR A 332 -11.84 -15.93 -1.97
C TYR A 332 -11.63 -15.94 -0.46
N ASN A 333 -11.64 -14.75 0.16
CA ASN A 333 -11.42 -14.61 1.59
C ASN A 333 -12.52 -15.32 2.40
N ASP A 334 -13.77 -15.00 2.10
CA ASP A 334 -14.91 -15.33 2.96
C ASP A 334 -15.56 -16.67 2.63
N PHE A 335 -15.47 -17.14 1.38
CA PHE A 335 -16.14 -18.35 0.94
C PHE A 335 -15.16 -19.50 0.67
N TYR A 336 -14.04 -19.23 0.00
CA TYR A 336 -12.97 -20.23 -0.16
C TYR A 336 -12.02 -20.32 1.05
N GLY A 337 -12.10 -19.38 2.00
CA GLY A 337 -11.23 -19.36 3.19
C GLY A 337 -9.76 -19.05 2.87
N ALA A 338 -9.49 -18.34 1.77
CA ALA A 338 -8.13 -17.96 1.39
C ALA A 338 -7.60 -16.84 2.30
N GLN A 339 -6.80 -17.21 3.29
CA GLN A 339 -6.28 -16.28 4.32
C GLN A 339 -5.24 -15.27 3.82
N THR A 340 -4.74 -15.42 2.59
CA THR A 340 -3.65 -14.59 2.06
C THR A 340 -3.92 -14.17 0.63
N GLN A 341 -3.45 -12.98 0.26
CA GLN A 341 -3.42 -12.50 -1.13
C GLN A 341 -2.00 -12.05 -1.48
N ALA A 342 -1.49 -12.52 -2.63
CA ALA A 342 -0.16 -12.16 -3.09
C ALA A 342 -0.19 -11.01 -4.11
N LEU A 343 0.65 -9.99 -3.92
CA LEU A 343 0.86 -8.89 -4.89
C LEU A 343 2.19 -9.08 -5.59
N LEU A 344 2.16 -9.35 -6.90
CA LEU A 344 3.30 -9.85 -7.67
C LEU A 344 3.59 -8.91 -8.84
N PRO A 345 4.21 -7.73 -8.61
CA PRO A 345 4.54 -6.81 -9.68
C PRO A 345 5.72 -7.32 -10.50
N TYR A 346 5.54 -7.52 -11.79
CA TYR A 346 6.58 -7.77 -12.79
C TYR A 346 7.19 -6.44 -13.24
N ASP A 347 7.68 -5.70 -12.24
CA ASP A 347 8.45 -4.48 -12.37
C ASP A 347 9.36 -4.36 -11.14
N GLN A 348 10.65 -4.12 -11.37
CA GLN A 348 11.65 -4.09 -10.30
C GLN A 348 11.64 -2.77 -9.51
N TYR A 349 11.13 -1.67 -10.08
CA TYR A 349 10.90 -0.43 -9.34
C TYR A 349 9.73 -0.58 -8.35
N LEU A 350 8.74 -1.42 -8.66
CA LEU A 350 7.62 -1.75 -7.76
C LEU A 350 7.96 -2.74 -6.63
N LYS A 351 9.24 -2.98 -6.31
CA LYS A 351 9.66 -3.97 -5.29
C LYS A 351 9.14 -3.70 -3.87
N ARG A 352 8.68 -2.48 -3.58
CA ARG A 352 8.09 -2.05 -2.29
C ARG A 352 6.57 -1.92 -2.33
N PHE A 353 5.93 -2.24 -3.47
CA PHE A 353 4.47 -2.11 -3.63
C PHE A 353 3.71 -3.03 -2.67
N ALA A 354 4.15 -4.28 -2.53
CA ALA A 354 3.55 -5.22 -1.57
C ALA A 354 3.76 -4.76 -0.11
N ASP A 355 4.94 -4.24 0.24
CA ASP A 355 5.24 -3.72 1.58
C ASP A 355 4.33 -2.53 1.94
N TYR A 356 4.07 -1.64 0.98
CA TYR A 356 3.13 -0.52 1.18
C TYR A 356 1.70 -1.02 1.42
N PHE A 357 1.23 -1.97 0.61
CA PHE A 357 -0.13 -2.51 0.76
C PHE A 357 -0.30 -3.53 1.89
N GLN A 358 0.78 -4.06 2.47
CA GLN A 358 0.72 -4.72 3.77
C GLN A 358 0.14 -3.76 4.81
N GLN A 359 0.63 -2.53 4.88
CA GLN A 359 0.02 -1.54 5.77
C GLN A 359 -1.36 -1.11 5.26
N GLY A 360 -1.46 -0.76 3.97
CA GLY A 360 -2.69 -0.23 3.38
C GLY A 360 -3.91 -1.12 3.60
N ASP A 361 -3.77 -2.43 3.34
CA ASP A 361 -4.87 -3.39 3.44
C ASP A 361 -5.00 -3.94 4.89
N MET A 362 -3.91 -4.47 5.46
CA MET A 362 -3.98 -5.20 6.73
C MET A 362 -4.27 -4.29 7.93
N GLU A 363 -3.68 -3.09 8.00
CA GLU A 363 -3.98 -2.15 9.10
C GLU A 363 -5.38 -1.53 8.96
N SER A 364 -5.90 -1.45 7.73
CA SER A 364 -7.27 -1.00 7.47
C SER A 364 -8.29 -2.04 7.86
N ASN A 365 -8.17 -3.24 7.30
CA ASN A 365 -9.23 -4.24 7.28
C ASN A 365 -8.97 -5.45 8.18
N GLY A 366 -7.80 -5.55 8.82
CA GLY A 366 -7.50 -6.54 9.87
C GLY A 366 -8.26 -6.24 11.17
N LYS A 367 -9.60 -6.32 11.11
CA LYS A 367 -10.52 -5.90 12.17
C LYS A 367 -11.40 -7.06 12.60
N SER A 368 -11.86 -7.00 13.85
CA SER A 368 -12.69 -8.06 14.43
C SER A 368 -14.07 -7.59 14.89
N VAL A 369 -14.36 -6.29 14.78
CA VAL A 369 -15.59 -5.67 15.27
C VAL A 369 -16.14 -4.75 14.18
N THR A 370 -17.43 -4.82 13.95
CA THR A 370 -18.19 -3.93 13.07
C THR A 370 -18.29 -2.52 13.65
N LYS A 371 -18.72 -1.53 12.85
CA LYS A 371 -18.95 -0.15 13.32
C LYS A 371 -20.03 -0.05 14.40
N ASP A 372 -20.92 -1.04 14.48
CA ASP A 372 -21.98 -1.11 15.49
C ASP A 372 -21.51 -1.81 16.79
N GLY A 373 -20.22 -2.15 16.90
CA GLY A 373 -19.63 -2.76 18.09
C GLY A 373 -19.87 -4.27 18.21
N VAL A 374 -20.37 -4.93 17.16
CA VAL A 374 -20.60 -6.38 17.12
C VAL A 374 -19.38 -7.11 16.57
N ARG A 375 -18.93 -8.16 17.25
CA ARG A 375 -17.87 -9.07 16.77
C ARG A 375 -18.33 -9.76 15.47
N VAL A 376 -17.47 -9.77 14.45
CA VAL A 376 -17.74 -10.47 13.18
C VAL A 376 -17.71 -12.00 13.36
N ASP A 377 -18.51 -12.70 12.56
CA ASP A 377 -18.59 -14.17 12.47
C ASP A 377 -18.08 -14.72 11.12
N TYR A 378 -17.30 -13.91 10.40
CA TYR A 378 -16.64 -14.17 9.11
C TYR A 378 -15.19 -13.64 9.15
N GLU A 379 -14.42 -13.94 8.11
CA GLU A 379 -13.04 -13.43 7.95
C GLU A 379 -13.04 -11.96 7.51
N THR A 380 -11.97 -11.21 7.78
CA THR A 380 -11.83 -9.82 7.33
C THR A 380 -10.56 -9.66 6.47
N GLY A 381 -9.76 -8.60 6.65
CA GLY A 381 -8.60 -8.33 5.81
C GLY A 381 -7.64 -9.53 5.71
N PRO A 382 -7.20 -9.92 4.50
CA PRO A 382 -6.27 -11.03 4.32
C PRO A 382 -4.84 -10.63 4.69
N ILE A 383 -3.96 -11.63 4.83
CA ILE A 383 -2.51 -11.39 4.91
C ILE A 383 -2.01 -11.02 3.51
N ILE A 384 -1.54 -9.79 3.34
CA ILE A 384 -0.91 -9.32 2.11
C ILE A 384 0.59 -9.64 2.14
N TRP A 385 1.12 -10.14 1.03
CA TRP A 385 2.54 -10.39 0.87
C TRP A 385 2.94 -10.42 -0.60
N GLY A 386 4.23 -10.44 -0.91
CA GLY A 386 4.69 -10.57 -2.29
C GLY A 386 6.10 -10.04 -2.53
N GLN A 387 6.60 -10.27 -3.74
CA GLN A 387 7.87 -9.75 -4.24
C GLN A 387 7.76 -9.51 -5.75
N SER A 388 8.69 -8.71 -6.30
CA SER A 388 8.76 -8.49 -7.75
C SER A 388 8.97 -9.80 -8.52
N GLY A 389 8.25 -9.94 -9.63
CA GLY A 389 8.56 -10.95 -10.65
C GLY A 389 9.84 -10.58 -11.42
N THR A 390 10.68 -11.54 -11.81
CA THR A 390 10.53 -12.99 -11.69
C THR A 390 11.12 -13.58 -10.39
N ASN A 391 11.69 -12.76 -9.50
CA ASN A 391 12.39 -13.24 -8.30
C ASN A 391 11.52 -14.16 -7.43
N GLY A 392 10.24 -13.82 -7.26
CA GLY A 392 9.28 -14.67 -6.52
C GLY A 392 9.15 -16.09 -7.08
N GLN A 393 9.31 -16.27 -8.40
CA GLN A 393 9.28 -17.59 -9.05
C GLN A 393 10.36 -18.53 -8.51
N HIS A 394 11.52 -17.96 -8.15
CA HIS A 394 12.68 -18.66 -7.64
C HIS A 394 12.75 -18.65 -6.10
N ALA A 395 11.67 -18.26 -5.42
CA ALA A 395 11.61 -18.22 -3.96
C ALA A 395 10.42 -19.02 -3.42
N PHE A 396 9.19 -18.66 -3.80
CA PHE A 396 7.99 -19.18 -3.14
C PHE A 396 6.89 -19.66 -4.10
N TYR A 397 7.03 -19.51 -5.42
CA TYR A 397 6.01 -19.99 -6.36
C TYR A 397 5.85 -21.50 -6.35
N GLN A 398 6.85 -22.26 -5.88
CA GLN A 398 6.72 -23.68 -5.56
C GLN A 398 5.51 -23.94 -4.64
N LEU A 399 5.36 -23.13 -3.58
CA LEU A 399 4.24 -23.24 -2.65
C LEU A 399 2.94 -22.79 -3.30
N ILE A 400 2.96 -21.71 -4.10
CA ILE A 400 1.77 -21.24 -4.81
C ILE A 400 1.25 -22.33 -5.76
N HIS A 401 2.14 -22.98 -6.52
CA HIS A 401 1.77 -24.00 -7.51
C HIS A 401 1.41 -25.37 -6.91
N GLN A 402 2.23 -25.90 -5.99
CA GLN A 402 2.08 -27.29 -5.53
C GLN A 402 1.92 -27.40 -4.00
N GLY A 403 1.87 -26.28 -3.29
CA GLY A 403 1.53 -26.27 -1.87
C GLY A 403 0.05 -26.51 -1.62
N THR A 404 -0.29 -26.73 -0.35
CA THR A 404 -1.65 -27.05 0.12
C THR A 404 -2.47 -25.81 0.47
N LYS A 405 -2.03 -24.62 0.04
CA LYS A 405 -2.70 -23.35 0.29
C LYS A 405 -3.30 -22.81 -1.00
N LEU A 406 -4.52 -22.29 -0.91
CA LEU A 406 -5.12 -21.48 -1.97
C LEU A 406 -4.68 -20.03 -1.76
N ILE A 407 -4.04 -19.46 -2.78
CA ILE A 407 -3.44 -18.13 -2.72
C ILE A 407 -3.87 -17.37 -3.98
N PRO A 408 -4.90 -16.52 -3.89
CA PRO A 408 -5.20 -15.55 -4.93
C PRO A 408 -4.02 -14.60 -5.15
N CYS A 409 -3.69 -14.35 -6.41
CA CYS A 409 -2.54 -13.53 -6.80
C CYS A 409 -2.96 -12.41 -7.75
N ASP A 410 -2.51 -11.19 -7.46
CA ASP A 410 -2.56 -10.08 -8.41
C ASP A 410 -1.19 -9.95 -9.08
N PHE A 411 -1.15 -10.22 -10.38
CA PHE A 411 0.01 -10.02 -11.23
C PHE A 411 -0.09 -8.63 -11.85
N LEU A 412 0.96 -7.80 -11.75
CA LEU A 412 0.97 -6.45 -12.31
C LEU A 412 2.13 -6.26 -13.28
N ALA A 413 1.94 -5.70 -14.48
CA ALA A 413 3.05 -5.46 -15.40
C ALA A 413 2.82 -4.25 -16.33
N PRO A 414 3.87 -3.45 -16.61
CA PRO A 414 3.81 -2.48 -17.70
C PRO A 414 3.95 -3.15 -19.08
N VAL A 415 3.21 -2.65 -20.07
CA VAL A 415 3.39 -3.00 -21.48
C VAL A 415 4.76 -2.53 -21.96
N GLU A 416 5.17 -1.31 -21.59
CA GLU A 416 6.45 -0.70 -21.95
C GLU A 416 7.39 -0.58 -20.75
N THR A 417 8.65 -1.02 -20.94
CA THR A 417 9.70 -0.79 -19.95
C THR A 417 10.24 0.64 -19.99
N LEU A 418 10.62 1.15 -18.81
CA LEU A 418 11.40 2.37 -18.68
C LEU A 418 12.89 2.19 -19.06
N ASN A 419 13.36 0.94 -19.20
CA ASN A 419 14.75 0.62 -19.50
C ASN A 419 14.83 -0.42 -20.64
N PRO A 420 14.70 -0.02 -21.92
CA PRO A 420 14.68 -0.92 -23.08
C PRO A 420 16.09 -1.42 -23.47
N ILE A 421 16.84 -1.94 -22.50
CA ILE A 421 18.18 -2.48 -22.71
C ILE A 421 18.13 -3.69 -23.64
N SER A 422 19.22 -3.91 -24.38
CA SER A 422 19.33 -5.00 -25.37
C SER A 422 18.18 -5.01 -26.38
N GLY A 423 17.71 -3.82 -26.78
CA GLY A 423 16.62 -3.67 -27.75
C GLY A 423 15.25 -4.16 -27.25
N GLY A 424 15.01 -4.18 -25.93
CA GLY A 424 13.75 -4.62 -25.34
C GLY A 424 13.69 -6.11 -24.99
N LYS A 425 14.70 -6.91 -25.36
CA LYS A 425 14.76 -8.36 -25.11
C LYS A 425 14.50 -8.75 -23.64
N HIS A 426 15.00 -7.96 -22.69
CA HIS A 426 14.78 -8.22 -21.27
C HIS A 426 13.29 -8.09 -20.89
N HIS A 427 12.60 -7.10 -21.45
CA HIS A 427 11.18 -6.87 -21.18
C HIS A 427 10.30 -7.94 -21.81
N GLU A 428 10.64 -8.40 -23.02
CA GLU A 428 9.95 -9.52 -23.65
C GLU A 428 10.05 -10.82 -22.82
N ILE A 429 11.25 -11.11 -22.29
CA ILE A 429 11.46 -12.27 -21.40
C ILE A 429 10.71 -12.09 -20.08
N LEU A 430 10.67 -10.88 -19.53
CA LEU A 430 9.88 -10.59 -18.32
C LEU A 430 8.39 -10.82 -18.57
N LEU A 431 7.86 -10.30 -19.68
CA LEU A 431 6.45 -10.44 -20.02
C LEU A 431 6.06 -11.87 -20.39
N SER A 432 6.94 -12.66 -21.03
CA SER A 432 6.64 -14.08 -21.26
C SER A 432 6.41 -14.83 -19.94
N ASN A 433 7.16 -14.48 -18.89
CA ASN A 433 6.98 -14.99 -17.54
C ASN A 433 5.73 -14.43 -16.83
N PHE A 434 5.34 -13.18 -17.11
CA PHE A 434 4.10 -12.58 -16.61
C PHE A 434 2.88 -13.29 -17.19
N PHE A 435 2.91 -13.67 -18.48
CA PHE A 435 1.82 -14.39 -19.12
C PHE A 435 1.78 -15.88 -18.71
N ALA A 436 2.93 -16.54 -18.68
CA ALA A 436 3.01 -17.98 -18.42
C ALA A 436 2.61 -18.37 -16.99
N GLN A 437 2.86 -17.54 -15.98
CA GLN A 437 2.59 -17.92 -14.58
C GLN A 437 1.09 -17.97 -14.24
N PRO A 438 0.26 -16.96 -14.55
CA PRO A 438 -1.20 -17.06 -14.46
C PRO A 438 -1.80 -18.20 -15.30
N GLU A 439 -1.25 -18.45 -16.50
CA GLU A 439 -1.66 -19.58 -17.34
C GLU A 439 -1.39 -20.94 -16.66
N ALA A 440 -0.17 -21.13 -16.16
CA ALA A 440 0.22 -22.35 -15.45
C ALA A 440 -0.60 -22.56 -14.16
N LEU A 441 -0.87 -21.48 -13.41
CA LEU A 441 -1.72 -21.53 -12.21
C LEU A 441 -3.16 -21.93 -12.55
N ALA A 442 -3.70 -21.43 -13.67
CA ALA A 442 -5.05 -21.72 -14.08
C ALA A 442 -5.23 -23.15 -14.59
N PHE A 443 -4.30 -23.63 -15.44
CA PHE A 443 -4.54 -24.84 -16.24
C PHE A 443 -3.71 -26.07 -15.82
N GLY A 444 -2.64 -25.88 -15.06
CA GLY A 444 -1.85 -26.97 -14.52
C GLY A 444 -1.22 -27.88 -15.59
N LYS A 445 -0.92 -29.11 -15.20
CA LYS A 445 -0.34 -30.17 -16.02
C LYS A 445 -0.79 -31.53 -15.50
N THR A 446 -1.48 -32.30 -16.34
CA THR A 446 -2.06 -33.59 -15.94
C THR A 446 -1.00 -34.69 -15.88
N GLU A 447 -1.35 -35.81 -15.23
CA GLU A 447 -0.47 -36.98 -15.16
C GLU A 447 -0.12 -37.53 -16.54
N GLU A 448 -1.08 -37.58 -17.47
CA GLU A 448 -0.87 -38.05 -18.84
C GLU A 448 0.17 -37.20 -19.56
N GLN A 449 0.08 -35.87 -19.42
CA GLN A 449 1.05 -34.94 -19.99
C GLN A 449 2.44 -35.13 -19.36
N VAL A 450 2.51 -35.36 -18.05
CA VAL A 450 3.77 -35.63 -17.35
C VAL A 450 4.39 -36.95 -17.82
N VAL A 451 3.59 -38.01 -17.97
CA VAL A 451 4.06 -39.32 -18.45
C VAL A 451 4.59 -39.21 -19.87
N GLU A 452 3.89 -38.49 -20.74
CA GLU A 452 4.33 -38.20 -22.11
C GLU A 452 5.67 -37.44 -22.13
N GLU A 453 5.79 -36.37 -21.34
CA GLU A 453 7.03 -35.57 -21.23
C GLU A 453 8.22 -36.37 -20.66
N LEU A 454 7.98 -37.25 -19.69
CA LEU A 454 9.02 -38.05 -19.04
C LEU A 454 9.51 -39.22 -19.90
N GLY A 455 8.70 -39.70 -20.85
CA GLY A 455 9.04 -40.86 -21.68
C GLY A 455 9.49 -42.05 -20.85
N ALA A 456 10.72 -42.52 -21.05
CA ALA A 456 11.28 -43.67 -20.31
C ALA A 456 11.39 -43.45 -18.79
N GLN A 457 11.48 -42.20 -18.32
CA GLN A 457 11.56 -41.88 -16.89
C GLN A 457 10.22 -41.98 -16.16
N SER A 458 9.11 -42.16 -16.89
CA SER A 458 7.75 -42.30 -16.32
C SER A 458 7.56 -43.55 -15.46
N SER A 459 8.48 -44.53 -15.54
CA SER A 459 8.52 -45.69 -14.64
C SER A 459 8.70 -45.33 -13.16
N ASN A 460 9.25 -44.14 -12.86
CA ASN A 460 9.34 -43.62 -11.50
C ASN A 460 8.04 -42.90 -11.11
N ALA A 461 7.11 -43.61 -10.45
CA ALA A 461 5.82 -43.07 -10.03
C ALA A 461 5.95 -41.81 -9.13
N ALA A 462 6.94 -41.75 -8.24
CA ALA A 462 7.15 -40.58 -7.39
C ALA A 462 7.59 -39.35 -8.20
N LEU A 463 8.38 -39.55 -9.26
CA LEU A 463 8.76 -38.48 -10.18
C LEU A 463 7.56 -38.00 -11.01
N VAL A 464 6.70 -38.92 -11.46
CA VAL A 464 5.45 -38.56 -12.16
C VAL A 464 4.57 -37.72 -11.25
N LYS A 465 4.24 -38.21 -10.04
CA LYS A 465 3.35 -37.50 -9.12
C LYS A 465 3.88 -36.14 -8.68
N SER A 466 5.20 -35.99 -8.50
CA SER A 466 5.80 -34.70 -8.11
C SER A 466 5.86 -33.67 -9.24
N LYS A 467 5.61 -34.06 -10.49
CA LYS A 467 5.56 -33.16 -11.65
C LYS A 467 4.14 -32.79 -12.09
N ILE A 468 3.11 -33.30 -11.40
CA ILE A 468 1.72 -32.91 -11.63
C ILE A 468 1.49 -31.50 -11.08
N PHE A 469 0.76 -30.69 -11.83
CA PHE A 469 0.27 -29.39 -11.38
C PHE A 469 -1.25 -29.42 -11.45
N GLU A 470 -1.91 -29.32 -10.29
CA GLU A 470 -3.38 -29.41 -10.21
C GLU A 470 -4.09 -28.27 -10.94
N GLY A 471 -3.42 -27.12 -11.11
CA GLY A 471 -4.01 -25.94 -11.71
C GLY A 471 -5.13 -25.35 -10.85
N ASN A 472 -6.13 -24.77 -11.48
CA ASN A 472 -7.32 -24.18 -10.87
C ASN A 472 -7.05 -23.13 -9.77
N LYS A 473 -5.90 -22.44 -9.85
CA LYS A 473 -5.48 -21.41 -8.90
C LYS A 473 -5.76 -20.01 -9.45
N PRO A 474 -6.45 -19.15 -8.67
CA PRO A 474 -7.02 -17.93 -9.20
C PRO A 474 -5.99 -16.79 -9.29
N THR A 475 -6.12 -15.99 -10.34
CA THR A 475 -5.26 -14.83 -10.57
C THR A 475 -6.02 -13.68 -11.20
N ASN A 476 -5.64 -12.45 -10.83
CA ASN A 476 -5.90 -11.25 -11.63
C ASN A 476 -4.63 -10.86 -12.38
N SER A 477 -4.78 -10.41 -13.63
CA SER A 477 -3.69 -9.80 -14.39
C SER A 477 -4.01 -8.32 -14.63
N ILE A 478 -3.20 -7.45 -14.05
CA ILE A 478 -3.31 -5.99 -14.13
C ILE A 478 -2.20 -5.48 -15.04
N MET A 479 -2.54 -5.11 -16.27
CA MET A 479 -1.59 -4.54 -17.20
C MET A 479 -1.81 -3.04 -17.31
N PHE A 480 -0.72 -2.28 -17.47
CA PHE A 480 -0.78 -0.83 -17.68
C PHE A 480 0.23 -0.41 -18.73
N GLN A 481 0.01 0.71 -19.42
CA GLN A 481 0.86 1.06 -20.58
C GLN A 481 2.33 1.21 -20.16
N LYS A 482 2.60 2.04 -19.15
CA LYS A 482 3.95 2.35 -18.67
C LYS A 482 3.89 2.83 -17.23
N LEU A 483 4.92 2.56 -16.42
CA LEU A 483 4.98 3.04 -15.03
C LEU A 483 5.37 4.53 -14.96
N THR A 484 4.45 5.40 -15.35
CA THR A 484 4.58 6.86 -15.19
C THR A 484 4.13 7.29 -13.78
N PRO A 485 4.41 8.53 -13.33
CA PRO A 485 3.87 9.04 -12.07
C PRO A 485 2.34 8.94 -12.01
N GLY A 486 1.64 9.33 -13.08
CA GLY A 486 0.18 9.20 -13.17
C GLY A 486 -0.31 7.75 -13.09
N THR A 487 0.35 6.82 -13.79
CA THR A 487 0.00 5.39 -13.71
C THR A 487 0.17 4.84 -12.30
N LEU A 488 1.27 5.18 -11.62
CA LEU A 488 1.47 4.77 -10.23
C LEU A 488 0.39 5.37 -9.32
N GLY A 489 0.05 6.65 -9.49
CA GLY A 489 -1.04 7.29 -8.76
C GLY A 489 -2.38 6.55 -8.92
N ALA A 490 -2.74 6.22 -10.17
CA ALA A 490 -3.95 5.46 -10.47
C ALA A 490 -3.94 4.04 -9.87
N LEU A 491 -2.79 3.35 -9.91
CA LEU A 491 -2.63 2.01 -9.31
C LEU A 491 -2.77 2.04 -7.79
N ILE A 492 -2.21 3.05 -7.12
CA ILE A 492 -2.35 3.14 -5.66
C ILE A 492 -3.82 3.40 -5.30
N ALA A 493 -4.45 4.40 -5.93
CA ALA A 493 -5.86 4.74 -5.70
C ALA A 493 -6.81 3.56 -6.00
N LEU A 494 -6.51 2.74 -7.00
CA LEU A 494 -7.25 1.51 -7.31
C LEU A 494 -7.34 0.59 -6.09
N TYR A 495 -6.22 0.36 -5.40
CA TYR A 495 -6.19 -0.48 -4.20
C TYR A 495 -6.75 0.23 -2.96
N GLU A 496 -6.55 1.55 -2.80
CA GLU A 496 -7.19 2.30 -1.72
C GLU A 496 -8.71 2.15 -1.75
N HIS A 497 -9.31 2.24 -2.94
CA HIS A 497 -10.75 2.04 -3.13
C HIS A 497 -11.17 0.58 -2.97
N LYS A 498 -10.38 -0.37 -3.47
CA LYS A 498 -10.61 -1.81 -3.20
C LYS A 498 -10.75 -2.06 -1.69
N ILE A 499 -9.82 -1.53 -0.89
CA ILE A 499 -9.79 -1.68 0.57
C ILE A 499 -11.02 -1.02 1.22
N HIS A 500 -11.40 0.18 0.76
CA HIS A 500 -12.62 0.88 1.20
C HIS A 500 -13.89 0.03 0.98
N ILE A 501 -14.04 -0.55 -0.22
CA ILE A 501 -15.21 -1.35 -0.58
C ILE A 501 -15.30 -2.62 0.28
N GLN A 502 -14.17 -3.31 0.49
CA GLN A 502 -14.15 -4.50 1.34
C GLN A 502 -14.55 -4.18 2.79
N GLY A 503 -14.01 -3.09 3.34
CA GLY A 503 -14.39 -2.63 4.68
C GLY A 503 -15.86 -2.24 4.79
N ALA A 504 -16.42 -1.62 3.74
CA ALA A 504 -17.84 -1.30 3.67
C ALA A 504 -18.72 -2.55 3.72
N ILE A 505 -18.40 -3.56 2.90
CA ILE A 505 -19.15 -4.83 2.85
C ILE A 505 -19.06 -5.59 4.17
N TRP A 506 -17.87 -5.65 4.78
CA TRP A 506 -17.69 -6.26 6.09
C TRP A 506 -18.31 -5.46 7.24
N GLY A 507 -18.78 -4.23 7.00
CA GLY A 507 -19.35 -3.36 8.03
C GLY A 507 -18.33 -2.91 9.09
N ILE A 508 -17.04 -2.95 8.79
CA ILE A 508 -15.93 -2.61 9.70
C ILE A 508 -15.41 -1.18 9.47
N ASN A 509 -14.66 -0.65 10.42
CA ASN A 509 -13.97 0.63 10.24
C ASN A 509 -12.58 0.44 9.61
N SER A 510 -12.43 0.78 8.32
CA SER A 510 -11.13 0.71 7.62
C SER A 510 -10.12 1.79 8.03
N TYR A 511 -10.51 2.75 8.89
CA TYR A 511 -9.77 4.00 9.07
C TYR A 511 -9.22 4.23 10.47
N ASP A 512 -9.56 3.38 11.43
CA ASP A 512 -8.92 3.34 12.75
C ASP A 512 -7.81 2.27 12.82
N GLN A 513 -7.13 2.19 13.97
CA GLN A 513 -6.05 1.22 14.23
C GLN A 513 -5.88 0.89 15.73
N MET A 514 -6.97 0.70 16.48
CA MET A 514 -6.91 0.50 17.95
C MET A 514 -6.00 -0.67 18.39
N GLY A 515 -5.79 -1.66 17.52
CA GLY A 515 -4.94 -2.82 17.79
C GLY A 515 -3.46 -2.50 18.09
N VAL A 516 -2.96 -1.31 17.73
CA VAL A 516 -1.55 -0.94 17.96
C VAL A 516 -1.29 -0.32 19.34
N GLU A 517 -2.33 0.01 20.11
CA GLU A 517 -2.18 0.79 21.35
C GLU A 517 -1.62 -0.02 22.52
N LEU A 518 -2.04 -1.28 22.68
CA LEU A 518 -1.63 -2.12 23.80
C LEU A 518 -0.11 -2.29 23.86
N GLY A 519 0.52 -2.59 22.72
CA GLY A 519 1.97 -2.72 22.62
C GLY A 519 2.71 -1.43 23.01
N LYS A 520 2.20 -0.25 22.59
CA LYS A 520 2.78 1.05 22.95
C LYS A 520 2.71 1.33 24.44
N VAL A 521 1.60 0.99 25.11
CA VAL A 521 1.44 1.16 26.56
C VAL A 521 2.41 0.25 27.31
N LEU A 522 2.46 -1.04 26.93
CA LEU A 522 3.34 -2.02 27.57
C LEU A 522 4.83 -1.68 27.37
N ALA A 523 5.24 -1.28 26.17
CA ALA A 523 6.62 -0.87 25.89
C ALA A 523 7.06 0.32 26.74
N LYS A 524 6.20 1.35 26.89
CA LYS A 524 6.48 2.50 27.77
C LYS A 524 6.61 2.11 29.24
N ALA A 525 5.84 1.13 29.71
CA ALA A 525 5.95 0.60 31.06
C ALA A 525 7.27 -0.16 31.25
N ILE A 526 7.59 -1.08 30.32
CA ILE A 526 8.83 -1.88 30.35
C ILE A 526 10.06 -0.98 30.29
N LEU A 527 10.08 0.05 29.44
CA LEU A 527 11.23 0.95 29.29
C LEU A 527 11.66 1.58 30.62
N LYS A 528 10.72 1.90 31.51
CA LYS A 528 11.00 2.46 32.84
C LYS A 528 11.65 1.46 33.80
N GLN A 529 11.51 0.16 33.53
CA GLN A 529 11.97 -0.94 34.39
C GLN A 529 13.28 -1.57 33.90
N LEU A 530 13.79 -1.16 32.72
CA LEU A 530 15.04 -1.71 32.18
C LEU A 530 16.29 -1.28 32.98
N GLY A 531 16.17 -0.32 33.90
CA GLY A 531 17.27 0.25 34.69
C GLY A 531 17.92 -0.73 35.67
N SER A 532 17.16 -1.51 36.43
CA SER A 532 17.70 -2.51 37.36
C SER A 532 16.73 -3.67 37.58
N GLU A 533 17.23 -4.84 38.03
CA GLU A 533 16.38 -6.01 38.33
C GLU A 533 15.30 -5.71 39.38
N LYS A 534 15.56 -4.77 40.29
CA LYS A 534 14.61 -4.39 41.34
C LYS A 534 13.42 -3.59 40.82
N ASP A 535 13.53 -3.02 39.62
CA ASP A 535 12.47 -2.21 39.02
C ASP A 535 11.46 -3.07 38.24
N VAL A 536 11.72 -4.38 38.11
CA VAL A 536 10.93 -5.30 37.27
C VAL A 536 9.73 -5.83 38.04
N GLU A 537 8.55 -5.30 37.74
CA GLU A 537 7.31 -5.63 38.43
C GLU A 537 6.11 -5.67 37.47
N GLY A 538 5.14 -6.54 37.78
CA GLY A 538 3.83 -6.56 37.10
C GLY A 538 3.76 -7.35 35.78
N HIS A 539 4.77 -8.18 35.49
CA HIS A 539 4.81 -8.98 34.26
C HIS A 539 4.69 -10.48 34.55
N ASP A 540 4.39 -11.26 33.51
CA ASP A 540 4.45 -12.71 33.57
C ASP A 540 5.90 -13.22 33.73
N SER A 541 6.04 -14.50 34.04
CA SER A 541 7.36 -15.11 34.30
C SER A 541 8.30 -15.09 33.09
N SER A 542 7.76 -15.13 31.86
CA SER A 542 8.58 -15.09 30.65
C SER A 542 9.17 -13.70 30.45
N THR A 543 8.32 -12.66 30.44
CA THR A 543 8.76 -11.27 30.28
C THR A 543 9.74 -10.86 31.36
N THR A 544 9.47 -11.22 32.62
CA THR A 544 10.37 -10.97 33.76
C THR A 544 11.74 -11.65 33.54
N GLY A 545 11.75 -12.93 33.18
CA GLY A 545 12.99 -13.67 32.93
C GLY A 545 13.83 -13.10 31.78
N LEU A 546 13.18 -12.62 30.72
CA LEU A 546 13.84 -11.98 29.58
C LEU A 546 14.46 -10.63 29.95
N ILE A 547 13.76 -9.80 30.72
CA ILE A 547 14.31 -8.51 31.20
C ILE A 547 15.52 -8.75 32.10
N HIS A 548 15.45 -9.70 33.04
CA HIS A 548 16.60 -10.06 33.87
C HIS A 548 17.76 -10.59 33.04
N HIS A 549 17.50 -11.42 32.01
CA HIS A 549 18.53 -11.87 31.09
C HIS A 549 19.20 -10.68 30.38
N TYR A 550 18.43 -9.73 29.87
CA TYR A 550 18.97 -8.51 29.25
C TYR A 550 19.81 -7.69 30.25
N GLN A 551 19.30 -7.43 31.45
CA GLN A 551 19.97 -6.63 32.48
C GLN A 551 21.29 -7.27 32.96
N LYS A 552 21.33 -8.60 33.06
CA LYS A 552 22.54 -9.35 33.44
C LYS A 552 23.62 -9.35 32.37
N ASN A 553 23.24 -9.30 31.09
CA ASN A 553 24.19 -9.46 29.98
C ASN A 553 24.61 -8.15 29.30
N ARG A 554 23.91 -7.03 29.55
CA ARG A 554 24.38 -5.71 29.10
C ARG A 554 25.63 -5.33 29.91
N LYS A 555 26.68 -4.88 29.23
CA LYS A 555 27.96 -4.49 29.83
C LYS A 555 28.05 -2.99 30.04
#